data_AF-A0A0C3S375-F1
#
_entry.id   AF-A0A0C3S375-F1
#
_cell.length_a   1.000
_cell.length_b   1.000
_cell.length_c   1.000
_cell.angle_alpha   90.00
_cell.angle_beta   90.00
_cell.angle_gamma   90.00
#
_symmetry.space_group_name_H-M   'P 1'
#
loop_
_entity.id
_entity.type
_entity.pdbx_description
1 polymer ?
#
loop_
_entity_poly.entity_id
_entity_poly.type
_entity_poly.pdbx_seq_one_letter_code
_entity_poly.pdbx_strand_id
1 'polypeptide(L)'
;SSGQLRIAWRFSAQLESYTAKNDCFQQAAAAIRVRCGQLDIDENARIKAAIAMTLCELATANHSPPLECVSFTDDNEIADGRPRLPLNTCVEALSRSAQYWSSYSGYLREIPQLCHAFQRWHDIDVARETYRNATLEVAELLRAVHGQAERSRAAHSDLEGLLQVQTPTLVLRVI
;
A
#
# COMPACT_ATOMS: atom_id res chain seq x y z
N SER A 1 29.60 -7.79 -32.45
CA SER A 1 28.73 -7.19 -31.42
C SER A 1 27.30 -7.01 -31.97
N SER A 2 26.59 -8.10 -32.28
CA SER A 2 25.23 -8.01 -32.88
C SER A 2 24.25 -9.12 -32.43
N GLY A 3 24.73 -10.11 -31.66
CA GLY A 3 23.89 -11.21 -31.16
C GLY A 3 23.22 -10.91 -29.81
N GLN A 4 23.81 -10.06 -28.96
CA GLN A 4 23.32 -9.80 -27.61
C GLN A 4 22.12 -8.82 -27.58
N LEU A 5 22.04 -7.89 -28.54
CA LEU A 5 20.90 -6.96 -28.65
C LEU A 5 19.60 -7.66 -29.04
N ARG A 6 19.62 -8.73 -29.84
CA ARG A 6 18.38 -9.41 -30.29
C ARG A 6 17.66 -10.20 -29.19
N ILE A 7 18.38 -10.61 -28.14
CA ILE A 7 17.81 -11.40 -27.03
C ILE A 7 17.07 -10.47 -26.05
N ALA A 8 17.58 -9.24 -25.84
CA ALA A 8 16.94 -8.24 -24.99
C ALA A 8 15.56 -7.80 -25.53
N TRP A 9 15.43 -7.60 -26.86
CA TRP A 9 14.16 -7.22 -27.49
C TRP A 9 13.10 -8.33 -27.52
N ARG A 10 13.50 -9.60 -27.53
CA ARG A 10 12.54 -10.72 -27.41
C ARG A 10 12.00 -10.86 -25.99
N PHE A 11 12.83 -10.54 -24.98
CA PHE A 11 12.42 -10.59 -23.58
C PHE A 11 11.41 -9.48 -23.23
N SER A 12 11.57 -8.27 -23.78
CA SER A 12 10.63 -7.16 -23.53
C SER A 12 9.25 -7.42 -24.14
N ALA A 13 9.18 -7.88 -25.39
CA ALA A 13 7.90 -8.17 -26.05
C ALA A 13 7.14 -9.35 -25.41
N GLN A 14 7.88 -10.34 -24.88
CA GLN A 14 7.28 -11.48 -24.19
C GLN A 14 6.82 -11.12 -22.77
N LEU A 15 7.54 -10.23 -22.09
CA LEU A 15 7.12 -9.64 -20.81
C LEU A 15 5.90 -8.73 -20.98
N GLU A 16 5.86 -7.92 -22.05
CA GLU A 16 4.71 -7.08 -22.43
C GLU A 16 3.44 -7.91 -22.69
N SER A 17 3.58 -9.08 -23.33
CA SER A 17 2.46 -10.02 -23.53
C SER A 17 1.98 -10.69 -22.23
N TYR A 18 2.86 -10.82 -21.24
CA TYR A 18 2.53 -11.33 -19.90
C TYR A 18 1.90 -10.24 -19.02
N THR A 19 2.35 -8.99 -19.13
CA THR A 19 1.75 -7.85 -18.41
C THR A 19 0.40 -7.44 -18.99
N ALA A 20 0.19 -7.52 -20.31
CA ALA A 20 -1.11 -7.23 -20.92
C ALA A 20 -2.24 -8.19 -20.46
N LYS A 21 -1.89 -9.44 -20.09
CA LYS A 21 -2.83 -10.38 -19.45
C LYS A 21 -3.03 -10.13 -17.94
N ASN A 22 -2.12 -9.39 -17.30
CA ASN A 22 -2.21 -9.01 -15.90
C ASN A 22 -3.02 -7.73 -15.67
N ASP A 23 -3.37 -6.98 -16.71
CA ASP A 23 -4.07 -5.69 -16.56
C ASP A 23 -5.46 -5.86 -15.93
N CYS A 24 -6.24 -6.87 -16.33
CA CYS A 24 -7.60 -7.10 -15.78
C CYS A 24 -7.55 -7.37 -14.27
N PHE A 25 -6.72 -8.34 -13.85
CA PHE A 25 -6.58 -8.68 -12.43
C PHE A 25 -5.95 -7.54 -11.62
N GLN A 26 -4.99 -6.81 -12.19
CA GLN A 26 -4.39 -5.66 -11.52
C GLN A 26 -5.40 -4.52 -11.33
N GLN A 27 -6.23 -4.24 -12.34
CA GLN A 27 -7.30 -3.24 -12.25
C GLN A 27 -8.35 -3.65 -11.22
N ALA A 28 -8.84 -4.88 -11.28
CA ALA A 28 -9.80 -5.42 -10.31
C ALA A 28 -9.23 -5.41 -8.88
N ALA A 29 -7.97 -5.84 -8.68
CA ALA A 29 -7.30 -5.83 -7.39
C ALA A 29 -7.02 -4.40 -6.89
N ALA A 30 -6.67 -3.46 -7.77
CA ALA A 30 -6.49 -2.05 -7.40
C ALA A 30 -7.81 -1.42 -6.94
N ALA A 31 -8.91 -1.70 -7.65
CA ALA A 31 -10.25 -1.27 -7.27
C ALA A 31 -10.69 -1.87 -5.93
N ILE A 32 -10.32 -3.13 -5.64
CA ILE A 32 -10.50 -3.76 -4.33
C ILE A 32 -9.73 -3.00 -3.26
N ARG A 33 -8.43 -2.81 -3.47
CA ARG A 33 -7.52 -2.16 -2.51
C ARG A 33 -8.01 -0.77 -2.08
N VAL A 34 -8.44 0.06 -3.01
CA VAL A 34 -8.91 1.44 -2.72
C VAL A 34 -10.20 1.43 -1.89
N ARG A 35 -11.05 0.41 -2.04
CA ARG A 35 -12.36 0.32 -1.40
C ARG A 35 -12.41 -0.68 -0.26
N CYS A 36 -11.28 -1.13 0.28
CA CYS A 36 -11.29 -2.21 1.27
C CYS A 36 -12.08 -1.92 2.54
N GLY A 37 -12.16 -0.67 2.99
CA GLY A 37 -13.04 -0.28 4.11
C GLY A 37 -14.54 -0.37 3.78
N GLN A 38 -14.91 -0.26 2.50
CA GLN A 38 -16.30 -0.37 2.03
C GLN A 38 -16.67 -1.82 1.70
N LEU A 39 -15.75 -2.60 1.14
CA LEU A 39 -15.98 -3.99 0.73
C LEU A 39 -16.25 -4.97 1.88
N ASP A 40 -15.84 -4.62 3.10
CA ASP A 40 -16.13 -5.39 4.31
C ASP A 40 -17.59 -5.18 4.80
N ILE A 41 -18.20 -4.05 4.40
CA ILE A 41 -19.53 -3.61 4.87
C ILE A 41 -20.59 -3.73 3.75
N ASP A 42 -20.20 -3.45 2.50
CA ASP A 42 -21.08 -3.44 1.34
C ASP A 42 -20.99 -4.76 0.55
N GLU A 43 -22.00 -5.60 0.78
CA GLU A 43 -22.19 -6.87 0.08
C GLU A 43 -22.22 -6.71 -1.45
N ASN A 44 -22.87 -5.65 -1.97
CA ASN A 44 -22.98 -5.44 -3.41
C ASN A 44 -21.64 -5.07 -4.03
N ALA A 45 -20.83 -4.28 -3.32
CA ALA A 45 -19.48 -3.96 -3.76
C ALA A 45 -18.59 -5.21 -3.76
N ARG A 46 -18.77 -6.11 -2.77
CA ARG A 46 -18.07 -7.40 -2.70
C ARG A 46 -18.48 -8.33 -3.84
N ILE A 47 -19.77 -8.44 -4.12
CA ILE A 47 -20.30 -9.20 -5.25
C ILE A 47 -19.75 -8.66 -6.57
N LYS A 48 -19.76 -7.33 -6.78
CA LYS A 48 -19.23 -6.69 -8.00
C LYS A 48 -17.74 -7.00 -8.18
N ALA A 49 -16.95 -6.93 -7.11
CA ALA A 49 -15.53 -7.29 -7.15
C ALA A 49 -15.31 -8.78 -7.45
N ALA A 50 -16.12 -9.67 -6.88
CA ALA A 50 -16.04 -11.11 -7.15
C ALA A 50 -16.37 -11.43 -8.62
N ILE A 51 -17.40 -10.76 -9.16
CA ILE A 51 -17.74 -10.85 -10.59
C ILE A 51 -16.55 -10.38 -11.44
N ALA A 52 -15.98 -9.20 -11.17
CA ALA A 52 -14.86 -8.67 -11.95
C ALA A 52 -13.66 -9.63 -11.97
N MET A 53 -13.26 -10.16 -10.80
CA MET A 53 -12.16 -11.13 -10.70
C MET A 53 -12.47 -12.43 -11.47
N THR A 54 -13.70 -12.91 -11.40
CA THR A 54 -14.16 -14.09 -12.16
C THR A 54 -14.08 -13.84 -13.66
N LEU A 55 -14.52 -12.67 -14.13
CA LEU A 55 -14.48 -12.33 -15.56
C LEU A 55 -13.05 -12.23 -16.07
N CYS A 56 -12.11 -11.72 -15.27
CA CYS A 56 -10.67 -11.76 -15.60
C CYS A 56 -10.15 -13.20 -15.73
N GLU A 57 -10.58 -14.11 -14.85
CA GLU A 57 -10.21 -15.53 -14.91
C GLU A 57 -10.77 -16.20 -16.18
N LEU A 58 -12.04 -15.98 -16.49
CA LEU A 58 -12.68 -16.51 -17.70
C LEU A 58 -11.99 -16.01 -18.97
N ALA A 59 -11.68 -14.72 -19.04
CA ALA A 59 -10.96 -14.14 -20.16
C ALA A 59 -9.57 -14.77 -20.34
N THR A 60 -8.86 -15.02 -19.23
CA THR A 60 -7.54 -15.68 -19.25
C THR A 60 -7.63 -17.13 -19.73
N ALA A 61 -8.72 -17.82 -19.38
CA ALA A 61 -9.02 -19.18 -19.83
C ALA A 61 -9.64 -19.25 -21.24
N ASN A 62 -9.77 -18.11 -21.94
CA ASN A 62 -10.42 -18.01 -23.25
C ASN A 62 -11.87 -18.53 -23.25
N HIS A 63 -12.58 -18.35 -22.13
CA HIS A 63 -14.00 -18.60 -22.00
C HIS A 63 -14.77 -17.29 -22.16
N SER A 64 -15.77 -17.28 -23.04
CA SER A 64 -16.68 -16.15 -23.18
C SER A 64 -17.55 -16.04 -21.92
N PRO A 65 -17.66 -14.84 -21.32
CA PRO A 65 -18.53 -14.65 -20.18
C PRO A 65 -20.02 -14.74 -20.58
N PRO A 66 -20.94 -15.03 -19.63
CA PRO A 66 -22.37 -14.94 -19.88
C PRO A 66 -22.76 -13.53 -20.35
N LEU A 67 -23.76 -13.42 -21.23
CA LEU A 67 -24.21 -12.14 -21.79
C LEU A 67 -24.75 -11.21 -20.70
N GLU A 68 -25.31 -11.80 -19.65
CA GLU A 68 -25.79 -11.13 -18.43
C GLU A 68 -24.67 -10.41 -17.66
N CYS A 69 -23.40 -10.77 -17.90
CA CYS A 69 -22.24 -10.24 -17.21
C CYS A 69 -21.45 -9.19 -18.00
N VAL A 70 -21.83 -8.90 -19.25
CA VAL A 70 -21.08 -8.00 -20.15
C VAL A 70 -21.00 -6.57 -19.61
N SER A 71 -21.99 -6.11 -18.83
CA SER A 71 -21.93 -4.78 -18.19
C SER A 71 -20.88 -4.65 -17.08
N PHE A 72 -20.22 -5.76 -16.72
CA PHE A 72 -19.20 -5.81 -15.67
C PHE A 72 -17.78 -6.08 -16.22
N THR A 73 -17.61 -6.18 -17.56
CA THR A 73 -16.29 -6.35 -18.19
C THR A 73 -15.57 -5.03 -18.42
N ASP A 74 -16.30 -3.91 -18.50
CA ASP A 74 -15.73 -2.57 -18.74
C ASP A 74 -15.91 -1.67 -17.51
N ASP A 75 -14.81 -1.12 -16.99
CA ASP A 75 -14.79 -0.16 -15.86
C ASP A 75 -15.35 1.22 -16.22
N ASN A 76 -15.84 1.41 -17.44
CA ASN A 76 -16.43 2.66 -17.88
C ASN A 76 -17.82 2.85 -17.26
N GLU A 77 -17.86 3.43 -16.06
CA GLU A 77 -19.10 3.80 -15.36
C GLU A 77 -19.95 4.85 -16.10
N ILE A 78 -19.49 5.35 -17.26
CA ILE A 78 -20.08 6.50 -17.97
C ILE A 78 -20.42 6.21 -19.45
N ALA A 79 -20.00 5.10 -20.07
CA ALA A 79 -19.92 5.08 -21.53
C ALA A 79 -21.23 4.84 -22.30
N ASP A 80 -22.24 4.15 -21.76
CA ASP A 80 -23.44 3.85 -22.53
C ASP A 80 -24.66 3.98 -21.63
N GLY A 81 -25.63 4.83 -21.99
CA GLY A 81 -26.90 5.01 -21.28
C GLY A 81 -27.83 3.78 -21.24
N ARG A 82 -27.26 2.56 -21.22
CA ARG A 82 -27.96 1.30 -20.99
C ARG A 82 -28.19 1.10 -19.49
N PRO A 83 -29.38 0.67 -19.08
CA PRO A 83 -29.61 0.29 -17.69
C PRO A 83 -28.62 -0.81 -17.30
N ARG A 84 -27.84 -0.59 -16.22
CA ARG A 84 -27.02 -1.65 -15.63
C ARG A 84 -27.94 -2.80 -15.22
N LEU A 85 -27.69 -4.01 -15.70
CA LEU A 85 -28.41 -5.17 -15.22
C LEU A 85 -28.14 -5.35 -13.71
N PRO A 86 -29.12 -5.81 -12.93
CA PRO A 86 -28.90 -6.07 -11.52
C PRO A 86 -27.81 -7.16 -11.35
N LEU A 87 -26.92 -6.97 -10.38
CA LEU A 87 -25.79 -7.88 -10.08
C LEU A 87 -26.23 -9.36 -10.04
N ASN A 88 -27.38 -9.61 -9.42
CA ASN A 88 -27.94 -10.94 -9.24
C ASN A 88 -28.19 -11.68 -10.56
N THR A 89 -28.48 -10.98 -11.66
CA THR A 89 -28.69 -11.61 -12.97
C THR A 89 -27.38 -12.18 -13.53
N CYS A 90 -26.26 -11.49 -13.34
CA CYS A 90 -24.95 -12.04 -13.68
C CYS A 90 -24.57 -13.20 -12.75
N VAL A 91 -24.82 -13.08 -11.44
CA VAL A 91 -24.55 -14.18 -10.48
C VAL A 91 -25.36 -15.43 -10.81
N GLU A 92 -26.64 -15.28 -11.16
CA GLU A 92 -27.48 -16.38 -11.61
C GLU A 92 -26.94 -17.01 -12.91
N ALA A 93 -26.46 -16.21 -13.85
CA ALA A 93 -25.86 -16.73 -15.07
C ALA A 93 -24.54 -17.50 -14.79
N LEU A 94 -23.71 -17.01 -13.86
CA LEU A 94 -22.49 -17.71 -13.43
C LEU A 94 -22.81 -19.05 -12.74
N SER A 95 -23.92 -19.14 -12.00
CA SER A 95 -24.31 -20.38 -11.31
C SER A 95 -24.74 -21.51 -12.25
N ARG A 96 -25.07 -21.20 -13.52
CA ARG A 96 -25.40 -22.20 -14.55
C ARG A 96 -24.20 -23.06 -14.96
N SER A 97 -22.97 -22.66 -14.62
CA SER A 97 -21.75 -23.42 -14.86
C SER A 97 -21.02 -23.69 -13.54
N ALA A 98 -20.80 -24.96 -13.21
CA ALA A 98 -20.09 -25.34 -11.99
C ALA A 98 -18.66 -24.75 -11.93
N GLN A 99 -17.98 -24.65 -13.07
CA GLN A 99 -16.66 -24.03 -13.17
C GLN A 99 -16.73 -22.54 -12.82
N TYR A 100 -17.69 -21.80 -13.38
CA TYR A 100 -17.81 -20.36 -13.17
C TYR A 100 -18.26 -20.04 -11.74
N TRP A 101 -19.17 -20.86 -11.21
CA TRP A 101 -19.60 -20.78 -9.83
C TRP A 101 -18.45 -21.00 -8.85
N SER A 102 -17.56 -21.96 -9.13
CA SER A 102 -16.37 -22.21 -8.30
C SER A 102 -15.46 -20.99 -8.24
N SER A 103 -15.15 -20.38 -9.39
CA SER A 103 -14.31 -19.16 -9.45
C SER A 103 -14.97 -17.99 -8.70
N TYR A 104 -16.25 -17.73 -8.97
CA TYR A 104 -17.02 -16.67 -8.31
C TYR A 104 -17.10 -16.84 -6.79
N SER A 105 -17.51 -18.01 -6.32
CA SER A 105 -17.65 -18.29 -4.89
C SER A 105 -16.31 -18.29 -4.15
N GLY A 106 -15.23 -18.68 -4.85
CA GLY A 106 -13.86 -18.53 -4.39
C GLY A 106 -13.52 -17.07 -4.14
N TYR A 107 -13.63 -16.22 -5.16
CA TYR A 107 -13.31 -14.79 -5.03
C TYR A 107 -14.19 -14.07 -4.02
N LEU A 108 -15.50 -14.38 -3.95
CA LEU A 108 -16.41 -13.78 -2.97
C LEU A 108 -15.93 -14.01 -1.53
N ARG A 109 -15.39 -15.21 -1.25
CA ARG A 109 -14.82 -15.56 0.06
C ARG A 109 -13.42 -14.97 0.27
N GLU A 110 -12.63 -14.83 -0.79
CA GLU A 110 -11.24 -14.37 -0.71
C GLU A 110 -11.11 -12.85 -0.62
N ILE A 111 -12.04 -12.08 -1.19
CA ILE A 111 -11.98 -10.60 -1.20
C ILE A 111 -11.83 -9.99 0.21
N PRO A 112 -12.60 -10.41 1.24
CA PRO A 112 -12.37 -9.92 2.60
C PRO A 112 -10.96 -10.22 3.11
N GLN A 113 -10.42 -11.40 2.83
CA GLN A 113 -9.07 -11.79 3.22
C GLN A 113 -8.01 -10.95 2.51
N LEU A 114 -8.19 -10.70 1.20
CA LEU A 114 -7.35 -9.80 0.41
C LEU A 114 -7.37 -8.39 1.00
N CYS A 115 -8.53 -7.91 1.45
CA CYS A 115 -8.63 -6.59 2.06
C CYS A 115 -7.93 -6.48 3.40
N HIS A 116 -8.06 -7.47 4.28
CA HIS A 116 -7.26 -7.50 5.51
C HIS A 116 -5.76 -7.53 5.23
N ALA A 117 -5.33 -8.27 4.20
CA ALA A 117 -3.94 -8.26 3.78
C ALA A 117 -3.49 -6.86 3.33
N PHE A 118 -4.25 -6.20 2.45
CA PHE A 118 -3.93 -4.85 1.96
C PHE A 118 -3.89 -3.81 3.09
N GLN A 119 -4.85 -3.85 4.02
CA GLN A 119 -4.87 -2.97 5.19
C GLN A 119 -3.60 -3.17 6.03
N ARG A 120 -3.24 -4.42 6.32
CA ARG A 120 -2.03 -4.73 7.10
C ARG A 120 -0.76 -4.21 6.42
N TRP A 121 -0.64 -4.34 5.10
CA TRP A 121 0.50 -3.78 4.36
C TRP A 121 0.55 -2.26 4.48
N HIS A 122 -0.59 -1.60 4.30
CA HIS A 122 -0.70 -0.16 4.46
C HIS A 122 -0.30 0.30 5.88
N ASP A 123 -0.79 -0.40 6.91
CA ASP A 123 -0.46 -0.09 8.32
C ASP A 123 1.03 -0.24 8.60
N ILE A 124 1.67 -1.28 8.03
CA ILE A 124 3.12 -1.47 8.15
C ILE A 124 3.88 -0.30 7.51
N ASP A 125 3.48 0.13 6.32
CA ASP A 125 4.15 1.23 5.64
C ASP A 125 3.98 2.56 6.40
N VAL A 126 2.78 2.84 6.91
CA VAL A 126 2.49 4.01 7.74
C VAL A 126 3.30 3.97 9.04
N ALA A 127 3.38 2.81 9.71
CA ALA A 127 4.18 2.65 10.91
C ALA A 127 5.67 2.90 10.64
N ARG A 128 6.22 2.31 9.56
CA ARG A 128 7.63 2.48 9.18
C ARG A 128 7.96 3.95 8.93
N GLU A 129 7.10 4.66 8.22
CA GLU A 129 7.29 6.08 7.95
C GLU A 129 7.20 6.91 9.23
N THR A 130 6.22 6.62 10.10
CA THR A 130 6.08 7.29 11.40
C THR A 130 7.31 7.07 12.28
N TYR A 131 7.82 5.84 12.37
CA TYR A 131 9.04 5.55 13.14
C TYR A 131 10.27 6.23 12.56
N ARG A 132 10.38 6.31 11.24
CA ARG A 132 11.47 7.03 10.58
C ARG A 132 11.45 8.51 10.96
N ASN A 133 10.29 9.15 10.85
CA ASN A 133 10.12 10.56 11.18
C ASN A 133 10.39 10.84 12.66
N ALA A 134 9.84 10.02 13.57
CA ALA A 134 10.12 10.12 15.00
C ALA A 134 11.62 9.93 15.33
N THR A 135 12.30 9.00 14.66
CA THR A 135 13.74 8.77 14.88
C THR A 135 14.58 9.98 14.45
N LEU A 136 14.21 10.63 13.34
CA LEU A 136 14.87 11.84 12.88
C LEU A 136 14.67 13.00 13.87
N GLU A 137 13.43 13.21 14.33
CA GLU A 137 13.12 14.24 15.34
C GLU A 137 13.87 14.00 16.65
N VAL A 138 13.91 12.76 17.15
CA VAL A 138 14.65 12.40 18.36
C VAL A 138 16.15 12.65 18.18
N ALA A 139 16.71 12.30 17.01
CA ALA A 139 18.12 12.55 16.74
C ALA A 139 18.46 14.05 16.72
N GLU A 140 17.58 14.89 16.17
CA GLU A 140 17.74 16.34 16.20
C GLU A 140 17.66 16.91 17.62
N LEU A 141 16.67 16.47 18.40
CA LEU A 141 16.54 16.86 19.80
C LEU A 141 17.79 16.48 20.61
N LEU A 142 18.29 15.26 20.46
CA LEU A 142 19.49 14.80 21.15
C LEU A 142 20.71 15.66 20.82
N ARG A 143 20.89 16.04 19.54
CA ARG A 143 21.96 16.97 19.14
C ARG A 143 21.80 18.35 19.78
N ALA A 144 20.58 18.87 19.82
CA ALA A 144 20.30 20.17 20.43
C ALA A 144 20.58 20.17 21.95
N VAL A 145 20.10 19.15 22.66
CA VAL A 145 20.33 18.97 24.10
C VAL A 145 21.81 18.78 24.39
N HIS A 146 22.51 17.96 23.61
CA HIS A 146 23.95 17.78 23.75
C HIS A 146 24.70 19.11 23.56
N GLY A 147 24.39 19.86 22.51
CA GLY A 147 24.98 21.18 22.27
C GLY A 147 24.70 22.19 23.38
N GLN A 148 23.51 22.13 24.01
CA GLN A 148 23.21 22.96 25.18
C GLN A 148 24.02 22.53 26.41
N ALA A 149 24.14 21.23 26.66
CA ALA A 149 24.91 20.72 27.80
C ALA A 149 26.39 21.12 27.72
N GLU A 150 27.00 21.05 26.54
CA GLU A 150 28.38 21.51 26.33
C GLU A 150 28.54 23.01 26.57
N ARG A 151 27.60 23.84 26.08
CA ARG A 151 27.60 25.28 26.36
C ARG A 151 27.46 25.59 27.86
N SER A 152 26.56 24.89 28.57
CA SER A 152 26.39 25.06 30.01
C SER A 152 27.63 24.64 30.80
N ARG A 153 28.30 23.55 30.39
CA ARG A 153 29.56 23.09 31.01
C ARG A 153 30.68 24.11 30.81
N ALA A 154 30.85 24.63 29.59
CA ALA A 154 31.85 25.66 29.30
C ALA A 154 31.62 26.91 30.17
N ALA A 155 30.37 27.40 30.26
CA ALA A 155 30.03 28.54 31.10
C ALA A 155 30.29 28.31 32.60
N HIS A 156 30.03 27.10 33.12
CA HIS A 156 30.40 26.73 34.49
C HIS A 156 31.91 26.71 34.71
N SER A 157 32.67 26.11 33.80
CA SER A 157 34.14 26.09 33.87
C SER A 157 34.74 27.50 33.83
N ASP A 158 34.23 28.37 32.97
CA ASP A 158 34.69 29.76 32.87
C ASP A 158 34.41 30.54 34.16
N LEU A 159 33.22 30.35 34.75
CA LEU A 159 32.84 30.98 36.02
C LEU A 159 33.72 30.48 37.18
N GLU A 160 33.99 29.18 37.26
CA GLU A 160 34.92 28.62 38.26
C GLU A 160 36.34 29.18 38.10
N GLY A 161 36.83 29.32 36.86
CA GLY A 161 38.12 29.93 36.57
C GLY A 161 38.20 31.38 37.06
N LEU A 162 37.15 32.17 36.84
CA LEU A 162 37.09 33.56 37.32
C LEU A 162 37.07 33.64 38.86
N LEU A 163 36.34 32.74 39.52
CA LEU A 163 36.29 32.66 40.99
C LEU A 163 37.65 32.27 41.61
N GLN A 164 38.42 31.39 40.97
CA GLN A 164 39.76 31.01 41.44
C GLN A 164 40.81 32.11 41.27
N VAL A 165 40.68 32.97 40.25
CA VAL A 165 41.58 34.14 40.06
C VAL A 165 41.30 35.24 41.09
N GLN A 166 40.08 35.29 41.61
CA GLN A 166 39.60 36.37 42.49
C GLN A 166 39.69 36.05 43.99
N THR A 167 40.18 34.87 44.40
CA THR A 167 40.48 34.55 45.80
C THR A 167 41.96 34.81 46.13
N PRO A 168 42.36 36.05 46.51
CA PRO A 168 43.67 36.23 47.13
C PRO A 168 43.68 35.44 48.44
N THR A 169 44.72 34.63 48.61
CA THR A 169 45.08 33.91 49.84
C THR A 169 44.87 34.77 51.08
N LEU A 170 43.70 34.62 51.72
CA LEU A 170 43.45 35.07 53.09
C LEU A 170 44.19 34.10 54.02
N VAL A 171 45.49 34.30 54.14
CA VAL A 171 46.29 33.65 55.19
C VAL A 171 45.88 34.30 56.51
N LEU A 172 44.96 33.66 57.23
CA LEU A 172 44.73 33.95 58.64
C LEU A 172 46.02 33.64 59.40
N ARG A 173 46.85 34.67 59.63
CA ARG A 173 47.86 34.65 60.69
C ARG A 173 47.14 34.90 62.01
N VAL A 174 46.85 33.80 62.72
CA VAL A 174 46.50 33.85 64.15
C VAL A 174 47.77 34.21 64.92
N ILE A 175 47.75 35.35 65.61
CA ILE A 175 48.73 35.75 66.63
C ILE A 175 48.12 35.44 67.99
#